data_AF-A0A1M5CBQ0-F1
#
_entry.id   AF-A0A1M5CBQ0-F1
#
_cell.length_a   1.000
_cell.length_b   1.000
_cell.length_c   1.000
_cell.angle_alpha   90.00
_cell.angle_beta   90.00
_cell.angle_gamma   90.00
#
_symmetry.space_group_name_H-M   'P 1'
#
loop_
_entity.id
_entity.type
_entity.pdbx_description
1 polymer ?
#
loop_
_entity_poly.entity_id
_entity_poly.type
_entity_poly.pdbx_seq_one_letter_code
_entity_poly.pdbx_strand_id
1 'polypeptide(L)'
;MKKVYKNIFGEVISKAKAEKLDDYHLYYYEKDSEVLKEIEFLTEDEIYSINYFINHEEDEKEIVNYLKEKSDLFDIEKRENAGDFIIATNKMYSLAVDEKPLVSKTVFYHHDPENFICSQILDNETLQPIPERTTKCWYADDENGEKYAAIEFSYQEDGKLELAIDKTPNPDNDEEWEHYEYATFKNLQSKIDADISYYKTAALLPKMADKE
;
A
#
# COMPACT_ATOMS: atom_id res chain seq x y z
N MET A 1 -15.69 -12.77 16.38
CA MET A 1 -14.65 -11.73 16.32
C MET A 1 -14.70 -10.87 17.57
N LYS A 2 -13.56 -10.38 18.06
CA LYS A 2 -13.47 -9.39 19.13
C LYS A 2 -13.58 -7.98 18.51
N LYS A 3 -14.55 -7.18 18.96
CA LYS A 3 -14.80 -5.82 18.45
C LYS A 3 -14.12 -4.76 19.33
N VAL A 4 -13.43 -3.81 18.72
CA VAL A 4 -12.74 -2.69 19.38
C VAL A 4 -13.11 -1.38 18.69
N TYR A 5 -13.42 -0.34 19.47
CA TYR A 5 -13.76 0.99 18.97
C TYR A 5 -12.51 1.87 18.97
N LYS A 6 -12.25 2.56 17.86
CA LYS A 6 -11.15 3.51 17.71
C LYS A 6 -11.63 4.83 17.13
N ASN A 7 -10.99 5.94 17.49
CA ASN A 7 -11.21 7.22 16.79
C ASN A 7 -10.47 7.22 15.43
N ILE A 8 -10.62 8.31 14.67
CA ILE A 8 -9.96 8.50 13.38
C ILE A 8 -8.42 8.46 13.44
N PHE A 9 -7.84 8.72 14.62
CA PHE A 9 -6.40 8.64 14.87
C PHE A 9 -5.93 7.24 15.31
N GLY A 10 -6.83 6.26 15.39
CA GLY A 10 -6.50 4.88 15.76
C GLY A 10 -6.41 4.63 17.28
N GLU A 11 -6.72 5.62 18.12
CA GLU A 11 -6.73 5.48 19.57
C GLU A 11 -7.95 4.69 20.04
N VAL A 12 -7.75 3.74 20.96
CA VAL A 12 -8.84 2.94 21.53
C VAL A 12 -9.74 3.80 22.41
N ILE A 13 -11.05 3.75 22.15
CA ILE A 13 -12.07 4.50 22.90
C ILE A 13 -13.21 3.59 23.34
N SER A 14 -14.01 4.04 24.31
CA SER A 14 -15.24 3.34 24.69
C SER A 14 -16.32 3.51 23.62
N LYS A 15 -17.21 2.52 23.48
CA LYS A 15 -18.43 2.61 22.65
C LYS A 15 -19.20 3.93 22.82
N ALA A 16 -19.50 4.31 24.06
CA ALA A 16 -20.26 5.53 24.35
C ALA A 16 -19.53 6.85 24.00
N LYS A 17 -18.20 6.80 23.76
CA LYS A 17 -17.42 7.93 23.25
C LYS A 17 -17.43 7.93 21.73
N ALA A 18 -17.33 6.74 21.10
CA ALA A 18 -17.36 6.59 19.65
C ALA A 18 -18.70 7.03 19.05
N GLU A 19 -19.83 6.60 19.63
CA GLU A 19 -21.20 6.96 19.20
C GLU A 19 -21.55 8.46 19.41
N LYS A 20 -20.59 9.28 19.83
CA LYS A 20 -20.72 10.74 19.92
C LYS A 20 -19.82 11.48 18.93
N LEU A 21 -18.97 10.75 18.21
CA LEU A 21 -18.13 11.29 17.16
C LEU A 21 -18.89 11.20 15.84
N ASP A 22 -18.62 12.16 14.95
CA ASP A 22 -19.13 12.09 13.58
C ASP A 22 -18.50 10.88 12.86
N ASP A 23 -17.18 10.68 13.06
CA ASP A 23 -16.40 9.61 12.45
C ASP A 23 -15.66 8.75 13.48
N TYR A 24 -15.71 7.43 13.30
CA TYR A 24 -14.96 6.45 14.09
C TYR A 24 -14.78 5.13 13.34
N HIS A 25 -13.93 4.26 13.87
CA HIS A 25 -13.63 2.97 13.26
C HIS A 25 -13.95 1.82 14.20
N LEU A 26 -14.39 0.69 13.63
CA LEU A 26 -14.62 -0.55 14.33
C LEU A 26 -13.65 -1.62 13.84
N TYR A 27 -12.80 -2.09 14.74
CA TYR A 27 -11.78 -3.09 14.45
C TYR A 27 -12.28 -4.45 14.95
N TYR A 28 -12.30 -5.44 14.07
CA TYR A 28 -12.71 -6.80 14.35
C TYR A 28 -11.50 -7.72 14.27
N TYR A 29 -11.17 -8.34 15.39
CA TYR A 29 -10.09 -9.31 15.49
C TYR A 29 -10.66 -10.73 15.51
N GLU A 30 -9.87 -11.71 15.08
CA GLU A 30 -10.23 -13.11 15.31
C GLU A 30 -10.46 -13.37 16.80
N LYS A 31 -11.31 -14.35 17.09
CA LYS A 31 -11.63 -14.67 18.48
C LYS A 31 -10.37 -15.19 19.17
N ASP A 32 -10.07 -14.62 20.34
CA ASP A 32 -8.93 -15.01 21.17
C ASP A 32 -7.55 -14.83 20.50
N SER A 33 -7.44 -13.93 19.51
CA SER A 33 -6.18 -13.58 18.84
C SER A 33 -6.04 -12.06 18.61
N GLU A 34 -4.83 -11.62 18.27
CA GLU A 34 -4.53 -10.23 17.86
C GLU A 34 -4.57 -10.04 16.34
N VAL A 35 -4.98 -11.06 15.59
CA VAL A 35 -5.11 -11.01 14.13
C VAL A 35 -6.31 -10.14 13.78
N LEU A 36 -6.04 -8.98 13.17
CA LEU A 36 -7.06 -8.08 12.65
C LEU A 36 -7.68 -8.68 11.38
N LYS A 37 -9.00 -8.67 11.30
CA LYS A 37 -9.77 -9.23 10.19
C LYS A 37 -10.55 -8.21 9.40
N GLU A 38 -11.11 -7.23 10.08
CA GLU A 38 -11.96 -6.24 9.44
C GLU A 38 -11.83 -4.90 10.15
N ILE A 39 -11.83 -3.83 9.38
CA ILE A 39 -12.03 -2.46 9.86
C ILE A 39 -13.26 -1.92 9.14
N GLU A 40 -14.31 -1.60 9.88
CA GLU A 40 -15.40 -0.78 9.36
C GLU A 40 -15.08 0.69 9.66
N PHE A 41 -15.23 1.54 8.65
CA PHE A 41 -15.11 2.98 8.77
C PHE A 41 -16.51 3.59 8.75
N LEU A 42 -16.83 4.38 9.78
CA LEU A 42 -18.19 4.86 10.01
C LEU A 42 -18.22 6.38 10.03
N THR A 43 -19.28 6.92 9.44
CA THR A 43 -19.72 8.31 9.50
C THR A 43 -21.19 8.30 9.87
N GLU A 44 -21.59 9.04 10.91
CA GLU A 44 -22.99 9.12 11.35
C GLU A 44 -23.67 7.73 11.53
N ASP A 45 -22.91 6.74 12.02
CA ASP A 45 -23.29 5.33 12.19
C ASP A 45 -23.56 4.53 10.89
N GLU A 46 -23.30 5.09 9.71
CA GLU A 46 -23.27 4.37 8.44
C GLU A 46 -21.85 3.92 8.08
N ILE A 47 -21.71 2.70 7.55
CA ILE A 47 -20.42 2.16 7.13
C ILE A 47 -20.12 2.67 5.71
N TYR A 48 -19.22 3.66 5.61
CA TYR A 48 -18.84 4.23 4.32
C TYR A 48 -17.71 3.44 3.63
N SER A 49 -16.93 2.67 4.37
CA SER A 49 -15.90 1.78 3.81
C SER A 49 -15.60 0.60 4.74
N ILE A 50 -15.10 -0.50 4.19
CA ILE A 50 -14.62 -1.67 4.95
C ILE A 50 -13.27 -2.13 4.41
N ASN A 51 -12.28 -2.33 5.28
CA ASN A 51 -11.06 -3.07 4.93
C ASN A 51 -11.12 -4.47 5.51
N TYR A 52 -11.03 -5.49 4.68
CA TYR A 52 -11.03 -6.90 5.08
C TYR A 52 -9.69 -7.56 4.79
N PHE A 53 -9.13 -8.27 5.77
CA PHE A 53 -7.83 -8.96 5.67
C PHE A 53 -8.04 -10.47 5.55
N ILE A 54 -7.96 -10.95 4.30
CA ILE A 54 -8.27 -12.35 3.97
C ILE A 54 -7.06 -13.26 4.18
N ASN A 55 -7.29 -14.42 4.79
CA ASN A 55 -6.29 -15.48 4.95
C ASN A 55 -6.35 -16.47 3.77
N HIS A 56 -5.31 -17.28 3.62
CA HIS A 56 -5.19 -18.25 2.52
C HIS A 56 -6.29 -19.32 2.45
N GLU A 57 -7.00 -19.57 3.55
CA GLU A 57 -8.03 -20.61 3.65
C GLU A 57 -9.45 -20.10 3.35
N GLU A 58 -9.64 -18.78 3.28
CA GLU A 58 -10.95 -18.16 3.09
C GLU A 58 -11.32 -18.07 1.60
N ASP A 59 -12.60 -18.31 1.28
CA ASP A 59 -13.12 -18.14 -0.08
C ASP A 59 -13.44 -16.66 -0.33
N GLU A 60 -12.64 -16.02 -1.19
CA GLU A 60 -12.82 -14.62 -1.57
C GLU A 60 -14.24 -14.32 -2.07
N LYS A 61 -14.91 -15.25 -2.76
CA LYS A 61 -16.28 -15.04 -3.25
C LYS A 61 -17.28 -14.93 -2.11
N GLU A 62 -17.11 -15.74 -1.06
CA GLU A 62 -17.96 -15.65 0.14
C GLU A 62 -17.73 -14.33 0.86
N ILE A 63 -16.48 -13.89 0.97
CA ILE A 63 -16.11 -12.60 1.57
C ILE A 63 -16.70 -11.43 0.77
N VAL A 64 -16.58 -11.44 -0.55
CA VAL A 64 -17.19 -10.41 -1.41
C VAL A 64 -18.69 -10.32 -1.17
N ASN A 65 -19.41 -11.45 -1.17
CA ASN A 65 -20.85 -11.43 -0.94
C ASN A 65 -21.20 -10.87 0.45
N TYR A 66 -20.43 -11.25 1.47
CA TYR A 66 -20.59 -10.73 2.82
C TYR A 66 -20.40 -9.21 2.91
N LEU A 67 -19.36 -8.67 2.26
CA LEU A 67 -19.04 -7.23 2.31
C LEU A 67 -20.04 -6.39 1.50
N LYS A 68 -20.52 -6.89 0.35
CA LYS A 68 -21.54 -6.23 -0.48
C LYS A 68 -22.85 -5.98 0.26
N GLU A 69 -23.17 -6.78 1.28
CA GLU A 69 -24.38 -6.56 2.10
C GLU A 69 -24.22 -5.39 3.10
N LYS A 70 -22.98 -4.93 3.34
CA LYS A 70 -22.65 -3.97 4.41
C LYS A 70 -22.24 -2.60 3.87
N SER A 71 -21.55 -2.54 2.74
CA SER A 71 -21.09 -1.28 2.14
C SER A 71 -20.92 -1.39 0.63
N ASP A 72 -21.13 -0.27 -0.08
CA ASP A 72 -20.85 -0.13 -1.52
C ASP A 72 -19.36 0.08 -1.81
N LEU A 73 -18.55 0.37 -0.78
CA LEU A 73 -17.11 0.58 -0.88
C LEU A 73 -16.39 -0.34 0.10
N PHE A 74 -15.52 -1.22 -0.40
CA PHE A 74 -14.73 -2.09 0.45
C PHE A 74 -13.47 -2.59 -0.23
N ASP A 75 -12.49 -2.92 0.58
CA ASP A 75 -11.19 -3.44 0.21
C ASP A 75 -11.01 -4.86 0.75
N ILE A 76 -10.49 -5.75 -0.07
CA ILE A 76 -10.01 -7.07 0.36
C ILE A 76 -8.50 -7.11 0.15
N GLU A 77 -7.76 -7.24 1.25
CA GLU A 77 -6.30 -7.36 1.24
C GLU A 77 -5.87 -8.79 1.59
N LYS A 78 -5.06 -9.39 0.72
CA LYS A 78 -4.38 -10.66 0.95
C LYS A 78 -2.87 -10.42 1.02
N ARG A 79 -2.22 -10.86 2.10
CA ARG A 79 -0.75 -10.77 2.25
C ARG A 79 -0.08 -12.12 2.04
N GLU A 80 1.04 -12.12 1.34
CA GLU A 80 1.85 -13.30 1.06
C GLU A 80 3.33 -12.97 1.30
N ASN A 81 4.10 -13.94 1.80
CA ASN A 81 5.54 -13.77 2.02
C ASN A 81 6.31 -14.20 0.78
N ALA A 82 7.32 -13.41 0.39
CA ALA A 82 8.18 -13.68 -0.75
C ALA A 82 9.64 -13.31 -0.41
N GLY A 83 10.39 -14.26 0.17
CA GLY A 83 11.75 -13.99 0.64
C GLY A 83 11.74 -12.98 1.78
N ASP A 84 12.46 -11.86 1.60
CA ASP A 84 12.53 -10.76 2.59
C ASP A 84 11.35 -9.76 2.50
N PHE A 85 10.41 -10.03 1.60
CA PHE A 85 9.31 -9.12 1.27
C PHE A 85 7.94 -9.66 1.69
N ILE A 86 7.04 -8.72 2.01
CA ILE A 86 5.61 -8.94 2.10
C ILE A 86 4.98 -8.38 0.83
N ILE A 87 4.15 -9.19 0.16
CA ILE A 87 3.33 -8.75 -0.98
C ILE A 87 1.88 -8.69 -0.52
N ALA A 88 1.30 -7.50 -0.49
CA ALA A 88 -0.13 -7.29 -0.31
C ALA A 88 -0.81 -7.19 -1.68
N THR A 89 -1.74 -8.09 -1.97
CA THR A 89 -2.67 -7.93 -3.09
C THR A 89 -3.95 -7.32 -2.54
N ASN A 90 -4.30 -6.13 -3.00
CA ASN A 90 -5.52 -5.44 -2.61
C ASN A 90 -6.52 -5.43 -3.79
N LYS A 91 -7.80 -5.62 -3.46
CA LYS A 91 -8.93 -5.52 -4.37
C LYS A 91 -9.93 -4.51 -3.80
N MET A 92 -9.97 -3.33 -4.38
CA MET A 92 -10.87 -2.24 -3.99
C MET A 92 -12.14 -2.31 -4.84
N TYR A 93 -13.28 -2.54 -4.21
CA TYR A 93 -14.60 -2.56 -4.85
C TYR A 93 -15.32 -1.25 -4.59
N SER A 94 -15.85 -0.64 -5.65
CA SER A 94 -16.75 0.51 -5.55
C SER A 94 -18.00 0.22 -6.38
N LEU A 95 -18.99 -0.43 -5.76
CA LEU A 95 -20.16 -0.98 -6.43
C LEU A 95 -21.05 0.09 -7.09
N ALA A 96 -20.97 1.32 -6.60
CA ALA A 96 -21.65 2.47 -7.20
C ALA A 96 -21.05 2.88 -8.57
N VAL A 97 -19.82 2.45 -8.88
CA VAL A 97 -19.07 2.82 -10.09
C VAL A 97 -18.91 1.62 -11.02
N ASP A 98 -18.37 0.51 -10.51
CA ASP A 98 -18.13 -0.74 -11.25
C ASP A 98 -18.21 -1.95 -10.30
N GLU A 99 -18.72 -3.07 -10.78
CA GLU A 99 -18.70 -4.32 -10.02
C GLU A 99 -17.32 -5.00 -10.01
N LYS A 100 -16.43 -4.64 -10.96
CA LYS A 100 -15.05 -5.12 -11.00
C LYS A 100 -14.18 -4.31 -10.04
N PRO A 101 -13.34 -4.97 -9.21
CA PRO A 101 -12.47 -4.26 -8.30
C PRO A 101 -11.31 -3.59 -9.04
N LEU A 102 -10.74 -2.53 -8.51
CA LEU A 102 -9.38 -2.13 -8.83
C LEU A 102 -8.42 -3.09 -8.12
N VAL A 103 -7.58 -3.80 -8.87
CA VAL A 103 -6.61 -4.74 -8.30
C VAL A 103 -5.24 -4.08 -8.24
N SER A 104 -4.60 -4.16 -7.08
CA SER A 104 -3.24 -3.66 -6.87
C SER A 104 -2.36 -4.66 -6.13
N LYS A 105 -1.05 -4.53 -6.31
CA LYS A 105 -0.01 -5.23 -5.55
C LYS A 105 0.96 -4.24 -4.94
N THR A 106 1.16 -4.35 -3.64
CA THR A 106 2.07 -3.50 -2.88
C THR A 106 3.10 -4.37 -2.18
N VAL A 107 4.37 -3.97 -2.27
CA VAL A 107 5.50 -4.71 -1.72
C VAL A 107 6.12 -3.91 -0.60
N PHE A 108 6.38 -4.59 0.51
CA PHE A 108 7.02 -4.05 1.71
C PHE A 108 8.20 -4.92 2.10
N TYR A 109 9.14 -4.37 2.85
CA TYR A 109 10.10 -5.19 3.59
C TYR A 109 9.47 -5.77 4.85
N HIS A 110 9.89 -6.96 5.27
CA HIS A 110 9.43 -7.54 6.54
C HIS A 110 9.71 -6.67 7.78
N HIS A 111 10.86 -5.99 7.78
CA HIS A 111 11.27 -5.12 8.89
C HIS A 111 10.70 -3.70 8.78
N ASP A 112 9.95 -3.41 7.72
CA ASP A 112 9.34 -2.10 7.46
C ASP A 112 8.00 -2.27 6.72
N PRO A 113 6.97 -2.82 7.40
CA PRO A 113 5.68 -3.15 6.78
C PRO A 113 4.78 -1.93 6.55
N GLU A 114 5.21 -0.73 6.94
CA GLU A 114 4.46 0.53 6.79
C GLU A 114 4.86 1.30 5.53
N ASN A 115 6.08 1.07 5.04
CA ASN A 115 6.66 1.80 3.91
C ASN A 115 6.82 0.88 2.70
N PHE A 116 5.98 1.09 1.67
CA PHE A 116 6.02 0.25 0.48
C PHE A 116 7.21 0.62 -0.42
N ILE A 117 7.87 -0.38 -0.99
CA ILE A 117 8.94 -0.15 -1.98
C ILE A 117 8.45 -0.20 -3.42
N CYS A 118 7.27 -0.78 -3.64
CA CYS A 118 6.61 -0.84 -4.94
C CYS A 118 5.10 -0.98 -4.78
N SER A 119 4.34 -0.21 -5.54
CA SER A 119 2.89 -0.32 -5.67
C SER A 119 2.54 -0.39 -7.16
N GLN A 120 1.83 -1.44 -7.58
CA GLN A 120 1.44 -1.69 -8.95
C GLN A 120 -0.06 -1.86 -9.08
N ILE A 121 -0.64 -1.19 -10.05
CA ILE A 121 -2.01 -1.45 -10.47
C ILE A 121 -1.99 -2.53 -11.55
N LEU A 122 -2.91 -3.49 -11.45
CA LEU A 122 -3.08 -4.55 -12.43
C LEU A 122 -4.25 -4.23 -13.35
N ASP A 123 -4.10 -4.57 -14.62
CA ASP A 123 -5.20 -4.57 -15.57
C ASP A 123 -6.20 -5.68 -15.20
N ASN A 124 -7.49 -5.33 -15.15
CA ASN A 124 -8.53 -6.22 -14.66
C ASN A 124 -8.84 -7.40 -15.59
N GLU A 125 -8.45 -7.34 -16.86
CA GLU A 125 -8.70 -8.40 -17.83
C GLU A 125 -7.54 -9.40 -17.90
N THR A 126 -6.31 -8.88 -17.91
CA THR A 126 -5.09 -9.65 -18.10
C THR A 126 -4.38 -10.00 -16.79
N LEU A 127 -4.73 -9.31 -15.70
CA LEU A 127 -4.04 -9.35 -14.39
C LEU A 127 -2.54 -9.06 -14.50
N GLN A 128 -2.12 -8.39 -15.57
CA GLN A 128 -0.75 -7.91 -15.76
C GLN A 128 -0.59 -6.51 -15.16
N PRO A 129 0.61 -6.16 -14.67
CA PRO A 129 0.86 -4.81 -14.20
C PRO A 129 0.72 -3.81 -15.34
N ILE A 130 0.19 -2.63 -15.02
CA ILE A 130 0.18 -1.43 -15.87
C ILE A 130 1.41 -0.60 -15.46
N PRO A 131 2.53 -0.68 -16.20
CA PRO A 131 3.81 -0.16 -15.71
C PRO A 131 3.77 1.35 -15.42
N GLU A 132 3.13 2.15 -16.27
CA GLU A 132 2.98 3.59 -16.12
C GLU A 132 2.10 4.03 -14.95
N ARG A 133 1.42 3.07 -14.30
CA ARG A 133 0.69 3.27 -13.04
C ARG A 133 1.41 2.64 -11.85
N THR A 134 2.66 2.24 -12.02
CA THR A 134 3.53 1.74 -10.95
C THR A 134 4.23 2.92 -10.29
N THR A 135 4.25 2.92 -8.95
CA THR A 135 5.05 3.84 -8.16
C THR A 135 6.00 3.03 -7.27
N LYS A 136 7.25 3.47 -7.18
CA LYS A 136 8.20 2.93 -6.21
C LYS A 136 8.78 4.04 -5.36
N CYS A 137 9.13 3.68 -4.13
CA CYS A 137 9.72 4.60 -3.18
C CYS A 137 11.03 4.02 -2.63
N TRP A 138 12.02 4.89 -2.49
CA TRP A 138 13.21 4.66 -1.70
C TRP A 138 13.19 5.63 -0.53
N TYR A 139 13.51 5.14 0.67
CA TYR A 139 13.30 5.87 1.92
C TYR A 139 14.63 6.25 2.57
N ALA A 140 14.63 7.41 3.23
CA ALA A 140 15.67 7.85 4.14
C ALA A 140 15.02 8.41 5.41
N ASP A 141 15.85 8.64 6.43
CA ASP A 141 15.45 9.34 7.65
C ASP A 141 15.88 10.81 7.53
N ASP A 142 15.06 11.73 8.03
CA ASP A 142 15.38 13.15 8.11
C ASP A 142 16.33 13.47 9.30
N GLU A 143 16.59 14.74 9.56
CA GLU A 143 17.44 15.18 10.68
C GLU A 143 16.87 14.80 12.06
N ASN A 144 15.56 14.57 12.17
CA ASN A 144 14.86 14.16 13.38
C ASN A 144 14.74 12.63 13.53
N GLY A 145 15.16 11.87 12.51
CA GLY A 145 15.01 10.42 12.45
C GLY A 145 13.62 9.98 11.98
N GLU A 146 12.82 10.88 11.41
CA GLU A 146 11.55 10.55 10.78
C GLU A 146 11.78 10.05 9.36
N LYS A 147 11.22 8.88 9.06
CA LYS A 147 11.35 8.25 7.74
C LYS A 147 10.44 8.94 6.72
N TYR A 148 10.96 9.20 5.53
CA TYR A 148 10.20 9.77 4.42
C TYR A 148 10.57 9.13 3.09
N ALA A 149 9.67 9.23 2.10
CA ALA A 149 9.92 8.79 0.73
C ALA A 149 10.90 9.74 0.03
N ALA A 150 12.19 9.49 0.26
CA ALA A 150 13.29 10.32 -0.21
C ALA A 150 13.42 10.34 -1.74
N ILE A 151 13.09 9.23 -2.41
CA ILE A 151 13.06 9.18 -3.87
C ILE A 151 11.80 8.45 -4.33
N GLU A 152 11.06 9.08 -5.25
CA GLU A 152 9.90 8.50 -5.90
C GLU A 152 10.21 8.20 -7.36
N PHE A 153 9.79 7.02 -7.84
CA PHE A 153 10.06 6.55 -9.20
C PHE A 153 8.75 6.26 -9.93
N SER A 154 8.60 6.80 -11.14
CA SER A 154 7.54 6.52 -12.10
C SER A 154 8.09 5.88 -13.38
N TYR A 155 7.22 5.25 -14.16
CA TYR A 155 7.64 4.39 -15.27
C TYR A 155 6.88 4.69 -16.55
N GLN A 156 7.49 4.35 -17.68
CA GLN A 156 6.85 4.38 -18.99
C GLN A 156 6.05 3.10 -19.22
N GLU A 157 5.22 3.07 -20.26
CA GLU A 157 4.43 1.89 -20.68
C GLU A 157 5.30 0.63 -20.93
N ASP A 158 6.57 0.80 -21.34
CA ASP A 158 7.51 -0.30 -21.55
C ASP A 158 8.17 -0.80 -20.24
N GLY A 159 7.81 -0.20 -19.11
CA GLY A 159 8.30 -0.49 -17.78
C GLY A 159 9.70 0.03 -17.47
N LYS A 160 10.32 0.86 -18.32
CA LYS A 160 11.55 1.58 -17.96
C LYS A 160 11.23 2.81 -17.11
N LEU A 161 12.21 3.21 -16.31
CA LEU A 161 12.14 4.45 -15.54
C LEU A 161 11.81 5.64 -16.45
N GLU A 162 10.72 6.32 -16.14
CA GLU A 162 10.39 7.60 -16.73
C GLU A 162 11.09 8.71 -15.95
N LEU A 163 10.82 8.78 -14.65
CA LEU A 163 11.28 9.82 -13.77
C LEU A 163 11.60 9.27 -12.37
N ALA A 164 12.72 9.71 -11.82
CA ALA A 164 13.03 9.62 -10.40
C ALA A 164 13.14 11.03 -9.83
N ILE A 165 12.41 11.31 -8.77
CA ILE A 165 12.40 12.61 -8.07
C ILE A 165 13.15 12.41 -6.75
N ASP A 166 14.36 12.96 -6.65
CA ASP A 166 15.20 12.92 -5.46
C ASP A 166 14.96 14.17 -4.60
N LYS A 167 14.37 13.93 -3.42
CA LYS A 167 13.98 14.94 -2.44
C LYS A 167 15.03 15.14 -1.35
N THR A 168 16.09 14.35 -1.34
CA THR A 168 17.14 14.41 -0.30
C THR A 168 17.86 15.75 -0.17
N PRO A 169 17.98 16.62 -1.21
CA PRO A 169 18.57 17.95 -1.03
C PRO A 169 17.77 18.83 -0.06
N ASN A 170 16.45 18.82 -0.20
CA ASN A 170 15.52 19.56 0.66
C ASN A 170 14.09 18.97 0.53
N PRO A 171 13.64 18.11 1.46
CA PRO A 171 12.36 17.42 1.34
C PRO A 171 11.16 18.38 1.40
N ASP A 172 11.34 19.57 1.98
CA ASP A 172 10.29 20.58 2.16
C ASP A 172 10.24 21.63 1.03
N ASN A 173 11.19 21.61 0.08
CA ASN A 173 11.25 22.56 -1.02
C ASN A 173 11.36 21.85 -2.38
N ASP A 174 10.25 21.80 -3.10
CA ASP A 174 10.15 21.12 -4.40
C ASP A 174 10.99 21.76 -5.51
N GLU A 175 11.31 23.05 -5.40
CA GLU A 175 12.22 23.75 -6.33
C GLU A 175 13.67 23.23 -6.24
N GLU A 176 14.04 22.59 -5.13
CA GLU A 176 15.36 22.03 -4.88
C GLU A 176 15.45 20.52 -5.19
N TRP A 177 14.34 19.88 -5.57
CA TRP A 177 14.34 18.46 -5.91
C TRP A 177 15.06 18.20 -7.23
N GLU A 178 15.84 17.13 -7.23
CA GLU A 178 16.59 16.72 -8.40
C GLU A 178 15.83 15.64 -9.18
N HIS A 179 15.95 15.70 -10.51
CA HIS A 179 15.15 14.88 -11.41
C HIS A 179 16.07 14.04 -12.29
N TYR A 180 15.79 12.74 -12.36
CA TYR A 180 16.57 11.79 -13.15
C TYR A 180 15.67 10.95 -14.04
N GLU A 181 16.14 10.67 -15.24
CA GLU A 181 15.49 9.77 -16.19
C GLU A 181 16.34 8.51 -16.35
N TYR A 182 15.85 7.53 -17.10
CA TYR A 182 16.60 6.30 -17.37
C TYR A 182 18.05 6.55 -17.85
N ALA A 183 18.26 7.56 -18.69
CA ALA A 183 19.58 7.90 -19.24
C ALA A 183 20.54 8.54 -18.22
N THR A 184 20.00 9.25 -17.22
CA THR A 184 20.78 9.96 -16.20
C THR A 184 20.80 9.25 -14.85
N PHE A 185 20.08 8.13 -14.69
CA PHE A 185 20.01 7.34 -13.47
C PHE A 185 21.35 6.99 -12.83
N LYS A 186 22.40 6.80 -13.64
CA LYS A 186 23.77 6.56 -13.12
C LYS A 186 24.28 7.67 -12.21
N ASN A 187 23.81 8.91 -12.41
CA ASN A 187 24.19 10.05 -11.59
C ASN A 187 23.51 9.95 -10.22
N LEU A 188 22.22 9.55 -10.17
CA LEU A 188 21.53 9.27 -8.92
C LEU A 188 22.19 8.11 -8.16
N GLN A 189 22.47 6.99 -8.84
CA GLN A 189 23.17 5.86 -8.23
C GLN A 189 24.54 6.27 -7.66
N SER A 190 25.25 7.22 -8.28
CA SER A 190 26.56 7.66 -7.77
C SER A 190 26.49 8.46 -6.46
N LYS A 191 25.29 8.89 -6.04
CA LYS A 191 25.02 9.59 -4.79
C LYS A 191 24.62 8.64 -3.65
N ILE A 192 24.33 7.38 -3.96
CA ILE A 192 23.78 6.41 -3.02
C ILE A 192 24.69 5.18 -2.99
N ASP A 193 25.19 4.86 -1.79
CA ASP A 193 26.08 3.71 -1.59
C ASP A 193 25.38 2.36 -1.86
N ALA A 194 24.08 2.29 -1.58
CA ALA A 194 23.26 1.11 -1.85
C ALA A 194 22.97 0.95 -3.35
N ASP A 195 22.96 -0.30 -3.84
CA ASP A 195 22.50 -0.58 -5.20
C ASP A 195 21.00 -0.33 -5.32
N ILE A 196 20.64 0.70 -6.09
CA ILE A 196 19.25 1.07 -6.39
C ILE A 196 18.85 0.67 -7.81
N SER A 197 19.64 -0.18 -8.50
CA SER A 197 19.37 -0.61 -9.88
C SER A 197 18.00 -1.25 -10.09
N TYR A 198 17.42 -1.84 -9.04
CA TYR A 198 16.03 -2.33 -9.00
C TYR A 198 15.02 -1.28 -9.49
N TYR A 199 15.22 -0.01 -9.12
CA TYR A 199 14.29 1.08 -9.42
C TYR A 199 14.31 1.53 -10.87
N LYS A 200 15.24 1.04 -11.70
CA LYS A 200 15.30 1.35 -13.14
C LYS A 200 14.16 0.77 -13.96
N THR A 201 13.41 -0.19 -13.40
CA THR A 201 12.31 -0.87 -14.09
C THR A 201 11.10 -1.01 -13.18
N ALA A 202 9.91 -1.16 -13.76
CA ALA A 202 8.66 -1.42 -13.05
C ALA A 202 8.51 -2.86 -12.54
N ALA A 203 9.61 -3.62 -12.37
CA ALA A 203 9.52 -4.98 -11.83
C ALA A 203 8.96 -4.98 -10.40
N LEU A 204 8.05 -5.89 -10.06
CA LEU A 204 7.40 -5.93 -8.73
C LEU A 204 8.38 -6.16 -7.57
N LEU A 205 9.36 -7.03 -7.77
CA LEU A 205 10.32 -7.45 -6.75
C LEU A 205 11.75 -7.16 -7.22
N PRO A 206 12.67 -6.80 -6.31
CA PRO A 206 14.09 -6.83 -6.60
C PRO A 206 14.51 -8.21 -7.07
N LYS A 207 15.33 -8.27 -8.13
CA LYS A 207 16.01 -9.52 -8.45
C LYS A 207 16.94 -9.82 -7.29
N MET A 208 16.82 -11.01 -6.69
CA MET A 208 17.86 -11.46 -5.76
C MET A 208 19.17 -11.44 -6.55
N ALA A 209 20.17 -10.70 -6.08
CA ALA A 209 21.50 -10.83 -6.62
C ALA A 209 21.88 -12.30 -6.45
N ASP A 210 22.00 -13.04 -7.55
CA ASP A 210 22.67 -14.31 -7.54
C ASP A 210 24.05 -14.01 -6.93
N LYS A 211 24.26 -14.44 -5.68
CA LYS A 211 25.60 -14.46 -5.10
C LYS A 211 26.34 -15.54 -5.89
N GLU A 212 26.95 -15.15 -7.00
CA GLU A 212 28.04 -15.91 -7.62
C GLU A 212 29.22 -16.04 -6.66
#